data_AF-A0A952NC70-F1
#
_entry.id   AF-A0A952NC70-F1
#
_cell.length_a   1.000
_cell.length_b   1.000
_cell.length_c   1.000
_cell.angle_alpha   90.00
_cell.angle_beta   90.00
_cell.angle_gamma   90.00
#
_symmetry.space_group_name_H-M   'P 1'
#
loop_
_entity.id
_entity.type
_entity.pdbx_description
1 polymer ?
#
loop_
_entity_poly.entity_id
_entity_poly.type
_entity_poly.pdbx_seq_one_letter_code
_entity_poly.pdbx_strand_id
1 'polypeptide(L)'
;MRAGWLLSLFFLLGACASQNCRSLNEKNGVARPPLRQEVDPMSRPSHADRVRVYKPDGSLQCNQGKTISLSEMQKELKGITVHGSFNQHDGLMRIQMCGTPTGNSNVYEIDRQNLEAALKAGFKEWTAE
;
A
#
# COMPACT_ATOMS: atom_id res chain seq x y z
N MET A 1 -4.81 -8.58 66.03
CA MET A 1 -5.73 -9.70 66.32
C MET A 1 -7.14 -9.14 66.50
N ARG A 2 -8.07 -9.43 65.58
CA ARG A 2 -9.52 -9.42 65.82
C ARG A 2 -10.20 -10.26 64.73
N ALA A 3 -10.84 -11.34 65.17
CA ALA A 3 -11.76 -12.18 64.42
C ALA A 3 -12.84 -11.32 63.76
N GLY A 4 -13.37 -11.61 62.56
CA GLY A 4 -13.83 -12.89 62.05
C GLY A 4 -15.36 -12.83 62.07
N TRP A 5 -16.00 -12.80 60.90
CA TRP A 5 -17.41 -13.19 60.70
C TRP A 5 -17.61 -13.59 59.24
N LEU A 6 -17.78 -14.89 59.04
CA LEU A 6 -18.43 -15.47 57.87
C LEU A 6 -19.91 -15.08 57.90
N LEU A 7 -20.44 -14.58 56.79
CA LEU A 7 -21.80 -14.94 56.37
C LEU A 7 -21.92 -14.78 54.85
N SER A 8 -21.99 -15.92 54.17
CA SER A 8 -22.35 -16.07 52.77
C SER A 8 -23.77 -15.54 52.52
N LEU A 9 -23.97 -14.80 51.43
CA LEU A 9 -25.26 -14.77 50.75
C LEU A 9 -25.05 -14.98 49.24
N PHE A 10 -25.55 -16.13 48.78
CA PHE A 10 -25.81 -16.48 47.40
C PHE A 10 -26.67 -15.40 46.71
N PHE A 11 -26.27 -14.95 45.52
CA PHE A 11 -27.22 -14.50 44.51
C PHE A 11 -26.91 -15.18 43.18
N LEU A 12 -27.92 -15.92 42.71
CA LEU A 12 -27.96 -16.78 41.54
C LEU A 12 -28.23 -15.97 40.26
N LEU A 13 -27.63 -16.47 39.18
CA LEU A 13 -28.15 -16.58 37.80
C LEU A 13 -28.47 -15.30 37.01
N GLY A 14 -27.67 -15.10 35.96
CA GLY A 14 -27.95 -14.22 34.83
C GLY A 14 -27.01 -14.47 33.65
N ALA A 15 -26.80 -15.73 33.27
CA ALA A 15 -26.04 -16.06 32.06
C ALA A 15 -26.95 -15.91 30.83
N CYS A 16 -26.86 -14.77 30.14
CA CYS A 16 -27.37 -14.66 28.78
C CYS A 16 -26.44 -15.43 27.85
N ALA A 17 -26.75 -16.70 27.58
CA ALA A 17 -26.09 -17.46 26.52
C ALA A 17 -26.62 -16.96 25.16
N SER A 18 -26.04 -15.88 24.62
CA SER A 18 -26.19 -15.55 23.21
C SER A 18 -25.30 -16.49 22.39
N GLN A 19 -25.80 -17.71 22.16
CA GLN A 19 -25.08 -18.71 21.39
C GLN A 19 -25.15 -18.35 19.91
N ASN A 20 -24.01 -17.97 19.32
CA ASN A 20 -23.89 -17.63 17.91
C ASN A 20 -24.24 -18.84 17.03
N CYS A 21 -25.16 -18.65 16.06
CA CYS A 21 -25.57 -19.66 15.07
C CYS A 21 -24.43 -20.21 14.18
N ARG A 22 -23.19 -19.74 14.34
CA ARG A 22 -22.04 -20.20 13.55
C ARG A 22 -21.56 -21.61 13.93
N SER A 23 -21.81 -22.06 15.16
CA SER A 23 -21.32 -23.35 15.67
C SER A 23 -22.03 -24.59 15.11
N LEU A 24 -23.25 -24.45 14.56
CA LEU A 24 -23.97 -25.60 13.99
C LEU A 24 -23.43 -26.02 12.62
N ASN A 25 -22.73 -25.14 11.90
CA ASN A 25 -22.22 -25.44 10.56
C ASN A 25 -20.90 -26.23 10.59
N GLU A 26 -20.17 -26.23 11.71
CA GLU A 26 -18.94 -27.02 11.86
C GLU A 26 -19.20 -28.50 12.17
N LYS A 27 -20.34 -28.85 12.77
CA LYS A 27 -20.64 -30.25 13.16
C LYS A 27 -21.20 -31.11 12.03
N ASN A 28 -21.71 -30.52 10.95
CA ASN A 28 -22.39 -31.25 9.87
C ASN A 28 -21.50 -31.59 8.67
N GLY A 29 -20.17 -31.53 8.79
CA GLY A 29 -19.25 -32.12 7.81
C GLY A 29 -19.46 -31.68 6.35
N VAL A 30 -20.10 -30.53 6.12
CA VAL A 30 -20.29 -30.00 4.77
C VAL A 30 -18.97 -29.35 4.40
N ALA A 31 -18.12 -30.11 3.73
CA ALA A 31 -16.97 -29.57 3.03
C ALA A 31 -17.46 -28.41 2.15
N ARG A 32 -17.15 -27.18 2.55
CA ARG A 32 -17.34 -26.03 1.67
C ARG A 32 -16.51 -26.33 0.43
N PRO A 33 -17.11 -26.29 -0.78
CA PRO A 33 -16.31 -26.26 -1.99
C PRO A 33 -15.26 -25.16 -1.83
N PRO A 34 -14.01 -25.36 -2.29
CA PRO A 34 -13.06 -24.27 -2.30
C PRO A 34 -13.71 -23.12 -3.05
N LEU A 35 -13.84 -21.97 -2.38
CA LEU A 35 -14.33 -20.74 -2.99
C LEU A 35 -13.42 -20.48 -4.18
N ARG A 36 -13.90 -20.85 -5.37
CA ARG A 36 -13.32 -20.41 -6.62
C ARG A 36 -13.40 -18.89 -6.53
N GLN A 37 -12.25 -18.21 -6.50
CA GLN A 37 -12.24 -16.77 -6.68
C GLN A 37 -12.90 -16.50 -8.02
N GLU A 38 -14.17 -16.13 -7.94
CA GLU A 38 -14.93 -15.60 -9.05
C GLU A 38 -14.31 -14.24 -9.31
N VAL A 39 -13.43 -14.20 -10.31
CA VAL A 39 -12.83 -12.96 -10.78
C VAL A 39 -13.99 -12.20 -11.39
N ASP A 40 -14.60 -11.30 -10.61
CA ASP A 40 -15.73 -10.50 -11.03
C ASP A 40 -15.31 -9.68 -12.25
N PRO A 41 -15.85 -9.95 -13.44
CA PRO A 41 -15.44 -9.28 -14.68
C PRO A 41 -15.83 -7.80 -14.70
N MET A 42 -16.50 -7.28 -13.65
CA MET A 42 -16.91 -5.89 -13.51
C MET A 42 -16.14 -5.09 -12.44
N SER A 43 -15.16 -5.67 -11.73
CA SER A 43 -14.33 -4.88 -10.81
C SER A 43 -13.38 -3.97 -11.59
N ARG A 44 -13.72 -2.67 -11.68
CA ARG A 44 -12.75 -1.65 -12.13
C ARG A 44 -11.53 -1.73 -11.21
N PRO A 45 -10.29 -1.56 -11.71
CA PRO A 45 -9.12 -1.50 -10.85
C PRO A 45 -9.36 -0.42 -9.80
N SER A 46 -9.57 -0.85 -8.56
CA SER A 46 -9.81 0.07 -7.46
C SER A 46 -8.52 0.86 -7.23
N HIS A 47 -8.61 2.07 -6.67
CA HIS A 47 -7.42 2.84 -6.29
C HIS A 47 -6.42 2.04 -5.43
N ALA A 48 -6.86 0.94 -4.79
CA ALA A 48 -6.02 0.06 -4.00
C ALA A 48 -4.97 -0.72 -4.82
N ASP A 49 -5.14 -0.84 -6.14
CA ASP A 49 -4.20 -1.56 -7.02
C ASP A 49 -3.28 -0.63 -7.83
N ARG A 50 -3.03 0.57 -7.31
CA ARG A 50 -2.06 1.51 -7.90
C ARG A 50 -0.70 1.40 -7.23
N VAL A 51 0.33 1.67 -8.01
CA VAL A 51 1.72 1.73 -7.55
C VAL A 51 2.34 3.04 -7.97
N ARG A 52 3.34 3.48 -7.22
CA ARG A 52 4.15 4.65 -7.57
C ARG A 52 5.45 4.17 -8.18
N VAL A 53 5.81 4.75 -9.32
CA VAL A 53 7.11 4.54 -9.97
C VAL A 53 7.81 5.87 -10.14
N TYR A 54 9.14 5.86 -10.15
CA TYR A 54 9.91 7.09 -10.21
C TYR A 54 11.16 6.97 -11.07
N LYS A 55 11.69 8.13 -11.44
CA LYS A 55 13.01 8.30 -12.01
C LYS A 55 13.58 9.65 -11.55
N PRO A 56 14.90 9.77 -11.30
CA PRO A 56 15.51 11.04 -10.91
C PRO A 56 15.21 12.12 -11.94
N ASP A 57 14.87 13.32 -11.48
CA ASP A 57 14.41 14.41 -12.35
C ASP A 57 15.52 15.05 -13.21
N GLY A 58 16.76 14.55 -13.12
CA GLY A 58 17.92 15.07 -13.85
C GLY A 58 18.59 16.29 -13.20
N SER A 59 18.05 16.80 -12.09
CA SER A 59 18.69 17.86 -11.34
C SER A 59 19.94 17.35 -10.61
N LEU A 60 21.00 18.15 -10.66
CA LEU A 60 22.26 17.90 -9.95
C LEU A 60 22.54 19.06 -8.99
N GLN A 61 23.26 18.77 -7.91
CA GLN A 61 23.70 19.76 -6.94
C GLN A 61 24.55 20.85 -7.61
N CYS A 62 24.51 22.05 -7.04
CA CYS A 62 25.10 23.26 -7.60
C CYS A 62 24.52 23.66 -8.98
N ASN A 63 23.29 23.22 -9.30
CA ASN A 63 22.58 23.54 -10.54
C ASN A 63 23.31 23.11 -11.82
N GLN A 64 24.12 22.05 -11.76
CA GLN A 64 24.88 21.55 -12.91
C GLN A 64 24.09 20.54 -13.77
N GLY A 65 22.89 20.18 -13.33
CA GLY A 65 21.98 19.30 -14.05
C GLY A 65 20.89 20.07 -14.77
N LYS A 66 20.14 19.37 -15.61
CA LYS A 66 18.94 19.90 -16.27
C LYS A 66 17.73 19.15 -15.75
N THR A 67 16.87 19.86 -15.03
CA THR A 67 15.59 19.29 -14.59
C THR A 67 14.73 18.94 -15.81
N ILE A 68 14.29 17.70 -15.86
CA ILE A 68 13.34 17.17 -16.83
C ILE A 68 11.94 17.33 -16.22
N SER A 69 11.05 18.00 -16.96
CA SER A 69 9.68 18.22 -16.49
C SER A 69 8.90 16.91 -16.37
N LEU A 70 7.88 16.89 -15.51
CA LEU A 70 7.00 15.74 -15.33
C LEU A 70 6.39 15.29 -16.66
N SER A 71 5.92 16.21 -17.49
CA SER A 71 5.28 15.89 -18.78
C SER A 71 6.27 15.37 -19.82
N GLU A 72 7.52 15.83 -19.79
CA GLU A 72 8.56 15.35 -20.69
C GLU A 72 8.98 13.93 -20.35
N MET A 73 9.29 13.66 -19.08
CA MET A 73 9.69 12.33 -18.62
C MET A 73 8.54 11.32 -18.68
N GLN A 74 7.29 11.76 -18.49
CA GLN A 74 6.11 10.87 -18.61
C GLN A 74 6.02 10.20 -19.99
N LYS A 75 6.53 10.84 -21.06
CA LYS A 75 6.55 10.26 -22.41
C LYS A 75 7.34 8.95 -22.46
N GLU A 76 8.31 8.76 -21.56
CA GLU A 76 9.10 7.53 -21.46
C GLU A 76 8.28 6.33 -20.97
N LEU A 77 7.11 6.56 -20.35
CA LEU A 77 6.17 5.49 -19.94
C LEU A 77 5.40 4.89 -21.13
N LYS A 78 5.70 5.29 -22.39
CA LYS A 78 5.22 4.65 -23.63
C LYS A 78 3.70 4.41 -23.70
N GLY A 79 2.90 5.31 -23.13
CA GLY A 79 1.44 5.24 -23.18
C GLY A 79 0.77 4.52 -22.00
N ILE A 80 1.51 4.12 -20.97
CA ILE A 80 0.93 3.70 -19.69
C ILE A 80 0.06 4.85 -19.13
N THR A 81 -1.15 4.51 -18.68
CA THR A 81 -2.05 5.47 -18.04
C THR A 81 -1.46 5.92 -16.70
N VAL A 82 -1.31 7.24 -16.56
CA VAL A 82 -0.83 7.89 -15.33
C VAL A 82 -2.01 8.56 -14.66
N HIS A 83 -2.25 8.19 -13.39
CA HIS A 83 -3.34 8.73 -12.59
C HIS A 83 -2.94 9.96 -11.78
N GLY A 84 -1.65 10.09 -11.47
CA GLY A 84 -1.08 11.19 -10.71
C GLY A 84 0.40 11.36 -11.04
N SER A 85 0.89 12.59 -10.99
CA SER A 85 2.31 12.89 -11.19
C SER A 85 2.74 14.04 -10.30
N PHE A 86 3.92 13.94 -9.70
CA PHE A 86 4.50 14.96 -8.84
C PHE A 86 6.02 14.79 -8.76
N ASN A 87 6.72 15.87 -8.44
CA ASN A 87 8.14 15.82 -8.14
C ASN A 87 8.32 15.77 -6.61
N GLN A 88 9.10 14.83 -6.12
CA GLN A 88 9.31 14.61 -4.69
C GLN A 88 10.78 14.30 -4.40
N HIS A 89 11.26 14.81 -3.27
CA HIS A 89 12.56 14.46 -2.72
C HIS A 89 12.47 13.13 -1.96
N ASP A 90 13.45 12.25 -2.12
CA ASP A 90 13.41 10.91 -1.49
C ASP A 90 13.80 10.88 0.00
N GLY A 91 14.11 12.04 0.58
CA GLY A 91 14.43 12.19 2.01
C GLY A 91 15.79 11.65 2.42
N LEU A 92 16.59 11.12 1.50
CA LEU A 92 17.89 10.54 1.81
C LEU A 92 18.95 11.63 1.94
N MET A 93 19.69 11.57 3.05
CA MET A 93 20.87 12.41 3.27
C MET A 93 21.95 12.07 2.25
N ARG A 94 22.49 13.10 1.58
CA ARG A 94 23.55 12.97 0.58
C ARG A 94 24.75 13.83 0.96
N ILE A 95 25.93 13.39 0.50
CA ILE A 95 27.12 14.21 0.55
C ILE A 95 26.90 15.42 -0.37
N GLN A 96 27.29 16.60 0.11
CA GLN A 96 27.18 17.83 -0.65
C GLN A 96 28.39 17.95 -1.58
N MET A 97 28.21 17.55 -2.84
CA MET A 97 29.23 17.58 -3.88
C MET A 97 28.58 18.02 -5.19
N CYS A 98 29.14 19.05 -5.83
CA CYS A 98 28.60 19.53 -7.10
C CYS A 98 28.60 18.42 -8.17
N GLY A 99 27.53 18.36 -8.96
CA GLY A 99 27.38 17.37 -10.02
C GLY A 99 26.79 16.03 -9.55
N THR A 100 26.46 15.83 -8.27
CA THR A 100 25.71 14.66 -7.81
C THR A 100 24.21 14.88 -7.89
N PRO A 101 23.37 13.82 -7.95
CA PRO A 101 21.92 13.96 -7.88
C PRO A 101 21.46 14.71 -6.63
N THR A 102 20.45 15.55 -6.79
CA THR A 102 19.84 16.29 -5.66
C THR A 102 19.01 15.40 -4.75
N GLY A 103 18.52 14.25 -5.25
CA GLY A 103 17.54 13.41 -4.56
C GLY A 103 16.08 13.68 -4.97
N ASN A 104 15.85 14.68 -5.84
CA ASN A 104 14.54 14.93 -6.41
C ASN A 104 14.24 13.94 -7.54
N SER A 105 13.00 13.47 -7.57
CA SER A 105 12.53 12.47 -8.50
C SER A 105 11.15 12.85 -9.01
N ASN A 106 10.91 12.56 -10.29
CA ASN A 106 9.57 12.57 -10.85
C ASN A 106 8.91 11.24 -10.53
N VAL A 107 7.76 11.30 -9.85
CA VAL A 107 7.00 10.15 -9.39
C VAL A 107 5.66 10.12 -10.12
N TYR A 108 5.25 8.93 -10.55
CA TYR A 108 4.04 8.67 -11.32
C TYR A 108 3.24 7.56 -10.65
N GLU A 109 1.94 7.78 -10.50
CA GLU A 109 0.98 6.78 -10.04
C GLU A 109 0.39 6.05 -11.26
N ILE A 110 0.59 4.74 -11.32
CA ILE A 110 0.16 3.87 -12.42
C ILE A 110 -0.56 2.63 -11.87
N ASP A 111 -1.30 1.93 -12.72
CA ASP A 111 -1.86 0.62 -12.33
C ASP A 111 -0.74 -0.40 -12.09
N ARG A 112 -0.88 -1.23 -11.05
CA ARG A 112 0.09 -2.27 -10.68
C ARG A 112 0.44 -3.21 -11.82
N GLN A 113 -0.51 -3.49 -12.71
CA GLN A 113 -0.32 -4.35 -13.88
C GLN A 113 0.74 -3.80 -14.85
N ASN A 114 0.95 -2.47 -14.86
CA ASN A 114 1.92 -1.80 -15.72
C ASN A 114 3.31 -1.65 -15.09
N LEU A 115 3.51 -2.15 -13.86
CA LEU A 115 4.78 -2.02 -13.15
C LEU A 115 5.95 -2.59 -13.95
N GLU A 116 5.83 -3.82 -14.47
CA GLU A 116 6.92 -4.45 -15.23
C GLU A 116 7.28 -3.64 -16.49
N ALA A 117 6.28 -3.07 -17.18
CA ALA A 117 6.51 -2.22 -18.34
C ALA A 117 7.23 -0.91 -17.98
N ALA A 118 6.86 -0.28 -16.86
CA ALA A 118 7.55 0.89 -16.33
C ALA A 118 9.00 0.58 -15.93
N LEU A 119 9.25 -0.56 -15.28
CA LEU A 119 10.60 -1.02 -14.93
C LEU A 119 11.47 -1.22 -16.19
N LYS A 120 10.91 -1.83 -17.25
CA LYS A 120 11.59 -1.98 -18.55
C LYS A 120 11.86 -0.63 -19.24
N ALA A 121 11.09 0.41 -18.95
CA ALA A 121 11.34 1.77 -19.40
C ALA A 121 12.40 2.51 -18.56
N GLY A 122 12.95 1.88 -17.52
CA GLY A 122 14.00 2.43 -16.67
C GLY A 122 13.50 3.19 -15.44
N PHE A 123 12.21 3.06 -15.11
CA PHE A 123 11.67 3.53 -13.84
C PHE A 123 11.96 2.52 -12.72
N LYS A 124 11.82 2.96 -11.48
CA LYS A 124 11.92 2.12 -10.29
C LYS A 124 10.66 2.27 -9.45
N GLU A 125 10.32 1.29 -8.64
CA GLU A 125 9.20 1.41 -7.70
C GLU A 125 9.55 2.42 -6.61
N TRP A 126 8.63 3.33 -6.31
CA TRP A 126 8.79 4.37 -5.29
C TRP A 126 8.25 3.87 -3.95
N THR A 127 9.16 3.68 -3.00
CA THR A 127 8.87 3.18 -1.65
C THR A 127 9.08 4.22 -0.56
N ALA A 128 9.53 5.43 -0.91
CA ALA A 128 9.65 6.52 0.05
C ALA A 128 8.25 7.07 0.40
N GLU A 129 8.02 7.30 1.69
CA GLU A 129 6.75 7.78 2.25
C GLU A 129 6.59 9.29 2.06
#